data_AF-A0A1H6VSF8-F1
#
_entry.id   AF-A0A1H6VSF8-F1
#
_cell.length_a   1.000
_cell.length_b   1.000
_cell.length_c   1.000
_cell.angle_alpha   90.00
_cell.angle_beta   90.00
_cell.angle_gamma   90.00
#
_symmetry.space_group_name_H-M   'P 1'
#
loop_
_entity.id
_entity.type
_entity.pdbx_description
1 polymer ?
#
loop_
_entity_poly.entity_id
_entity_poly.type
_entity_poly.pdbx_seq_one_letter_code
_entity_poly.pdbx_strand_id
1 'polypeptide(L)'
;MTRRPPDFWWSADPELWRARTVRLLLAYLLLALTLLGTRYATRDVRPTLLQVREQEKTLTKERDQLETEVQFLVSPQRVRLWAERSGMVLFANVPKTRRDLGELPLAPAPLPPEEPLKVNIQWN
;
A
#
# COMPACT_ATOMS: atom_id res chain seq x y z
N MET A 1 -67.89 -52.82 22.59
CA MET A 1 -67.09 -51.88 21.79
C MET A 1 -65.98 -51.31 22.65
N THR A 2 -64.79 -51.88 22.60
CA THR A 2 -63.60 -51.37 23.32
C THR A 2 -62.53 -51.06 22.27
N ARG A 3 -62.31 -49.77 22.01
CA ARG A 3 -61.22 -49.28 21.14
C ARG A 3 -59.90 -49.58 21.82
N ARG A 4 -59.05 -50.39 21.19
CA ARG A 4 -57.63 -50.52 21.54
C ARG A 4 -56.95 -49.16 21.32
N PRO A 5 -56.16 -48.65 22.28
CA PRO A 5 -55.38 -47.42 22.07
C PRO A 5 -54.30 -47.67 21.01
N PRO A 6 -53.80 -46.62 20.33
CA PRO A 6 -52.75 -46.76 19.33
C PRO A 6 -51.45 -47.16 20.02
N ASP A 7 -50.94 -48.34 19.68
CA ASP A 7 -49.70 -48.94 20.18
C ASP A 7 -48.45 -48.23 19.61
N PHE A 8 -48.38 -46.91 19.78
CA PHE A 8 -47.11 -46.20 19.88
C PHE A 8 -46.69 -46.50 21.33
N TRP A 9 -45.50 -46.95 21.73
CA TRP A 9 -44.21 -46.27 21.64
C TRP A 9 -43.02 -47.26 21.79
N TRP A 10 -43.22 -48.58 21.94
CA TRP A 10 -42.11 -49.55 22.14
C TRP A 10 -42.49 -50.94 21.60
N SER A 11 -42.39 -51.13 20.28
CA SER A 11 -42.35 -52.48 19.72
C SER A 11 -41.08 -53.16 20.23
N ALA A 12 -41.23 -54.11 21.16
CA ALA A 12 -40.14 -54.92 21.72
C ALA A 12 -39.56 -55.94 20.72
N ASP A 13 -39.87 -55.77 19.43
CA ASP A 13 -39.32 -56.56 18.35
C ASP A 13 -37.86 -56.14 18.11
N PRO A 14 -36.88 -57.00 18.41
CA PRO A 14 -35.47 -56.65 18.34
C PRO A 14 -35.02 -56.32 16.90
N GLU A 15 -35.68 -56.88 15.89
CA GLU A 15 -35.37 -56.63 14.47
C GLU A 15 -35.79 -55.22 14.03
N LEU A 16 -36.99 -54.77 14.40
CA LEU A 16 -37.49 -53.42 14.09
C LEU A 16 -36.67 -52.35 14.81
N TRP A 17 -36.27 -52.61 16.05
CA TRP A 17 -35.39 -51.70 16.79
C TRP A 17 -34.00 -51.61 16.14
N ARG A 18 -33.40 -52.75 15.78
CA ARG A 18 -32.09 -52.79 15.09
C ARG A 18 -32.15 -52.05 13.75
N ALA A 19 -33.18 -52.26 12.94
CA ALA A 19 -33.34 -51.56 11.66
C ALA A 19 -33.47 -50.04 11.82
N ARG A 20 -34.22 -49.57 12.82
CA ARG A 20 -34.35 -48.13 13.12
C ARG A 20 -33.03 -47.53 13.60
N THR A 21 -32.32 -48.21 14.50
CA THR A 21 -31.03 -47.75 15.03
C THR A 21 -29.97 -47.66 13.93
N VAL A 22 -29.89 -48.67 13.06
CA VAL A 22 -28.97 -48.64 11.89
C VAL A 22 -29.31 -47.46 10.97
N ARG A 23 -30.60 -47.23 10.70
CA ARG A 23 -31.03 -46.12 9.83
C ARG A 23 -30.69 -44.75 10.42
N LEU A 24 -30.88 -44.58 11.73
CA LEU A 24 -30.50 -43.36 12.44
C LEU A 24 -28.98 -43.18 12.47
N LEU A 25 -28.21 -44.22 12.74
CA LEU A 25 -26.74 -44.18 12.69
C LEU A 25 -26.23 -43.77 11.33
N LEU A 26 -26.78 -44.34 10.26
CA LEU A 26 -26.40 -44.03 8.88
C LEU A 26 -26.75 -42.56 8.55
N ALA A 27 -27.92 -42.08 8.99
CA ALA A 27 -28.28 -40.68 8.84
C ALA A 27 -27.33 -39.74 9.58
N TYR A 28 -26.96 -40.06 10.82
CA TYR A 28 -25.99 -39.28 11.60
C TYR A 28 -24.59 -39.32 10.98
N LEU A 29 -24.17 -40.47 10.46
CA LEU A 29 -22.88 -40.61 9.76
C LEU A 29 -22.85 -39.74 8.51
N LEU A 30 -23.91 -39.79 7.69
CA LEU A 30 -24.05 -38.94 6.52
C LEU A 30 -24.02 -37.46 6.91
N LEU A 31 -24.77 -37.08 7.94
CA LEU A 31 -24.80 -35.70 8.42
C LEU A 31 -23.40 -35.24 8.88
N ALA A 32 -22.68 -36.06 9.67
CA ALA A 32 -21.32 -35.77 10.09
C ALA A 32 -20.36 -35.62 8.89
N LEU A 33 -20.45 -36.51 7.90
CA LEU A 33 -19.64 -36.43 6.68
C LEU A 33 -19.96 -35.18 5.87
N THR A 34 -21.23 -34.80 5.74
CA THR A 34 -21.61 -33.56 5.03
C THR A 34 -21.09 -32.32 5.74
N LEU A 35 -21.16 -32.25 7.07
CA LEU A 35 -20.61 -31.14 7.85
C LEU A 35 -19.10 -31.08 7.75
N LEU A 36 -18.42 -32.24 7.79
CA LEU A 36 -16.98 -32.29 7.67
C LEU A 36 -16.51 -31.91 6.26
N GLY A 37 -17.20 -32.40 5.23
CA GLY A 37 -16.94 -32.07 3.83
C GLY A 37 -17.14 -30.58 3.55
N THR A 38 -18.24 -30.00 4.00
CA THR A 38 -18.48 -28.55 3.86
C THR A 38 -17.44 -27.72 4.61
N ARG A 39 -17.07 -28.13 5.83
CA ARG A 39 -16.00 -27.48 6.60
C ARG A 39 -14.64 -27.58 5.91
N TYR A 40 -14.33 -28.70 5.28
CA TYR A 40 -13.09 -28.88 4.53
C TYR A 40 -13.08 -28.01 3.28
N ALA A 41 -14.17 -28.02 2.50
CA ALA A 41 -14.30 -27.21 1.29
C ALA A 41 -14.26 -25.69 1.56
N THR A 42 -14.73 -25.24 2.72
CA THR A 42 -14.73 -23.81 3.08
C THR A 42 -13.45 -23.36 3.80
N ARG A 43 -12.58 -24.30 4.21
CA ARG A 43 -11.34 -24.01 4.93
C ARG A 43 -10.42 -23.08 4.14
N ASP A 44 -10.29 -23.30 2.85
CA ASP A 44 -9.31 -22.61 2.01
C ASP A 44 -9.84 -21.33 1.37
N VAL A 45 -11.17 -21.12 1.36
CA VAL A 45 -11.77 -19.92 0.76
C VAL A 45 -11.25 -18.64 1.41
N ARG A 46 -11.19 -18.59 2.75
CA ARG A 46 -10.73 -17.41 3.48
C ARG A 46 -9.24 -17.08 3.23
N PRO A 47 -8.29 -18.03 3.36
CA PRO A 47 -6.89 -17.74 3.07
C PRO A 47 -6.65 -17.38 1.59
N THR A 48 -7.34 -18.02 0.63
CA THR A 48 -7.21 -17.66 -0.79
C THR A 48 -7.68 -16.23 -1.05
N LEU A 49 -8.81 -15.81 -0.47
CA LEU A 49 -9.28 -14.42 -0.59
C LEU A 49 -8.31 -13.40 0.02
N LEU A 50 -7.65 -13.75 1.13
CA LEU A 50 -6.63 -12.89 1.73
C LEU A 50 -5.40 -12.78 0.83
N GLN A 51 -4.94 -13.89 0.25
CA GLN A 51 -3.81 -13.90 -0.69
C GLN A 51 -4.10 -13.05 -1.93
N VAL A 52 -5.28 -13.18 -2.53
CA VAL A 52 -5.69 -12.36 -3.68
C VAL A 52 -5.71 -10.88 -3.32
N ARG A 53 -6.26 -10.52 -2.15
CA ARG A 53 -6.26 -9.12 -1.69
C ARG A 53 -4.86 -8.56 -1.49
N GLU A 54 -3.94 -9.35 -0.95
CA GLU A 54 -2.55 -8.90 -0.81
C GLU A 54 -1.88 -8.70 -2.17
N GLN A 55 -2.14 -9.58 -3.14
CA GLN A 55 -1.66 -9.42 -4.52
C GLN A 55 -2.24 -8.17 -5.20
N GLU A 56 -3.52 -7.88 -5.00
CA GLU A 56 -4.14 -6.66 -5.52
C GLU A 56 -3.50 -5.39 -4.94
N LYS A 57 -3.21 -5.40 -3.64
CA LYS A 57 -2.51 -4.28 -2.98
C LYS A 57 -1.10 -4.09 -3.52
N THR A 58 -0.35 -5.17 -3.73
CA THR A 58 1.01 -5.07 -4.28
C THR A 58 0.99 -4.51 -5.70
N LEU A 59 0.10 -5.01 -6.55
CA LEU A 59 -0.05 -4.53 -7.93
C LEU A 59 -0.49 -3.06 -7.99
N THR A 60 -1.41 -2.65 -7.11
CA THR A 60 -1.84 -1.25 -7.02
C THR A 60 -0.67 -0.34 -6.63
N LYS A 61 0.14 -0.77 -5.65
CA LYS A 61 1.32 -0.01 -5.23
C LYS A 61 2.36 0.11 -6.33
N GLU A 62 2.63 -0.97 -7.07
CA GLU A 62 3.54 -0.97 -8.22
C GLU A 62 3.06 -0.04 -9.32
N ARG A 63 1.76 -0.07 -9.64
CA ARG A 63 1.14 0.84 -10.59
C ARG A 63 1.35 2.30 -10.18
N ASP A 64 1.07 2.64 -8.92
CA ASP A 64 1.17 4.01 -8.41
C ASP A 64 2.62 4.52 -8.43
N GLN A 65 3.57 3.64 -8.13
CA GLN A 65 4.99 3.96 -8.23
C GLN A 65 5.39 4.22 -9.68
N LEU A 66 5.02 3.35 -10.61
CA LEU A 66 5.30 3.52 -12.04
C LEU A 66 4.65 4.79 -12.59
N GLU A 67 3.42 5.09 -12.19
CA GLU A 67 2.75 6.33 -12.57
C GLU A 67 3.51 7.56 -12.08
N THR A 68 3.98 7.53 -10.83
CA THR A 68 4.80 8.62 -10.26
C THR A 68 6.14 8.75 -11.00
N GLU A 69 6.80 7.64 -11.34
CA GLU A 69 8.05 7.65 -12.12
C GLU A 69 7.83 8.22 -13.53
N VAL A 70 6.75 7.83 -14.20
CA VAL A 70 6.39 8.37 -15.52
C VAL A 70 6.11 9.88 -15.42
N GLN A 71 5.36 10.33 -14.42
CA GLN A 71 5.12 11.75 -14.20
C GLN A 71 6.43 12.51 -13.94
N PHE A 72 7.32 11.94 -13.13
CA PHE A 72 8.63 12.52 -12.85
C PHE A 72 9.47 12.63 -14.13
N LEU A 73 9.51 11.60 -14.98
CA LEU A 73 10.26 11.59 -16.24
C LEU A 73 9.66 12.51 -17.31
N VAL A 74 8.34 12.65 -17.35
CA VAL A 74 7.64 13.49 -18.34
C VAL A 74 7.64 14.96 -17.92
N SER A 75 7.64 15.27 -16.61
CA SER A 75 7.60 16.64 -16.10
C SER A 75 8.66 17.59 -16.68
N PRO A 76 9.96 17.22 -16.83
CA PRO A 76 11.00 18.13 -17.30
C PRO A 76 10.85 18.39 -18.81
N GLN A 77 10.44 17.37 -19.58
CA GLN A 77 10.12 17.53 -21.00
C GLN A 77 8.93 18.46 -21.19
N ARG A 78 7.88 18.31 -20.36
CA ARG A 78 6.67 19.14 -20.43
C ARG A 78 6.97 20.60 -20.03
N VAL A 79 7.78 20.82 -19.00
CA VAL A 79 8.25 22.15 -18.58
C VAL A 79 9.08 22.80 -19.68
N ARG A 80 9.99 22.06 -20.32
CA ARG A 80 10.79 22.56 -21.44
C ARG A 80 9.93 22.99 -22.63
N LEU A 81 8.97 22.16 -23.03
CA LEU A 81 8.04 22.49 -24.12
C LEU A 81 7.17 23.70 -23.81
N TRP A 82 6.72 23.85 -22.56
CA TRP A 82 5.98 25.03 -22.12
C TRP A 82 6.84 26.31 -22.15
N ALA A 83 8.08 26.22 -21.69
CA ALA A 83 9.03 27.33 -21.70
C ALA A 83 9.32 27.79 -23.14
N GLU A 84 9.57 26.84 -24.04
CA GLU A 84 9.79 27.12 -25.47
C GLU A 84 8.55 27.79 -26.11
N ARG A 85 7.33 27.30 -25.84
CA ARG A 85 6.08 27.95 -26.32
C ARG A 85 5.86 29.35 -25.76
N SER A 86 6.31 29.60 -24.53
CA SER A 86 6.19 30.90 -23.87
C SER A 86 7.28 31.89 -24.29
N GLY A 87 8.10 31.52 -25.28
CA GLY A 87 9.20 32.36 -25.79
C GLY A 87 10.41 32.42 -24.86
N MET A 88 10.49 31.56 -23.85
CA MET A 88 11.63 31.49 -22.95
C MET A 88 12.76 30.69 -23.59
N VAL A 89 13.99 31.20 -23.48
CA VAL A 89 15.19 30.56 -24.04
C VAL A 89 15.93 29.83 -22.92
N LEU A 90 16.34 28.59 -23.18
CA LEU A 90 17.16 27.81 -22.24
C LEU A 90 18.44 28.59 -21.90
N PHE A 91 18.83 28.61 -20.62
CA PHE A 91 20.04 29.31 -20.17
C PHE A 91 21.31 28.88 -20.92
N ALA A 92 21.35 27.65 -21.41
CA ALA A 92 22.44 27.13 -22.25
C ALA A 92 22.54 27.81 -23.63
N ASN A 93 21.42 28.28 -24.18
CA ASN A 93 21.32 28.91 -25.49
C ASN A 93 21.19 30.45 -25.43
N VAL A 94 21.13 31.03 -24.23
CA VAL A 94 21.18 32.48 -24.07
C VAL A 94 22.58 32.95 -24.51
N PRO A 95 22.68 33.93 -25.43
CA PRO A 95 23.96 34.49 -25.81
C PRO A 95 24.64 35.05 -24.56
N LYS A 96 25.75 34.40 -24.16
CA LYS A 96 26.55 34.83 -23.01
C LYS A 96 27.26 36.11 -23.38
N THR A 97 26.61 37.24 -23.16
CA THR A 97 27.28 38.54 -23.22
C THR A 97 28.28 38.57 -22.08
N ARG A 98 29.57 38.39 -22.39
CA ARG A 98 30.64 38.80 -21.49
C ARG A 98 30.44 40.30 -21.32
N ARG A 99 29.89 40.69 -20.17
CA ARG A 99 29.95 42.08 -19.75
C ARG A 99 31.42 42.34 -19.48
N ASP A 100 32.05 43.14 -20.35
CA ASP A 100 33.32 43.76 -20.03
C ASP A 100 33.06 44.59 -18.78
N LEU A 101 33.48 44.05 -17.64
CA LEU A 101 33.69 44.84 -16.44
C LEU A 101 34.90 45.69 -16.80
N GLY A 102 34.67 46.85 -17.41
CA GLY A 102 35.71 47.78 -17.80
C GLY A 102 36.71 47.95 -16.66
N GLU A 103 37.99 48.15 -17.01
CA GLU A 103 39.11 48.20 -16.07
C GLU A 103 38.70 48.88 -14.76
N LEU A 104 38.63 48.08 -13.69
CA LEU A 104 38.45 48.60 -12.34
C LEU A 104 39.56 49.65 -12.14
N PRO A 105 39.22 50.89 -11.74
CA PRO A 105 40.25 51.87 -11.44
C PRO A 105 41.16 51.25 -10.37
N LEU A 106 42.47 51.35 -10.61
CA LEU A 106 43.52 50.81 -9.74
C LEU A 106 43.14 51.09 -8.28
N ALA A 107 43.13 50.05 -7.46
CA ALA A 107 42.83 50.17 -6.04
C ALA A 107 43.68 51.30 -5.43
N PRO A 108 43.10 52.23 -4.65
CA PRO A 108 43.87 53.24 -3.97
C PRO A 108 44.89 52.56 -3.06
N ALA A 109 46.11 53.13 -3.01
CA ALA A 109 47.24 52.57 -2.30
C ALA A 109 46.87 52.18 -0.84
N PRO A 110 47.44 51.09 -0.30
CA PRO A 110 47.14 50.64 1.06
C PRO A 110 47.35 51.77 2.06
N LEU A 111 46.31 52.09 2.83
CA LEU A 111 46.41 53.00 3.95
C LEU A 111 47.37 52.40 5.00
N PRO A 112 48.24 53.21 5.62
CA PRO A 112 49.14 52.73 6.66
C PRO A 112 48.35 52.13 7.84
N PRO A 113 48.86 51.08 8.51
CA PRO A 113 48.12 50.40 9.57
C PRO A 113 47.82 51.35 10.74
N GLU A 114 46.54 51.43 11.10
CA GLU A 114 46.07 52.18 12.26
C GLU A 114 46.72 51.67 13.56
N GLU A 115 47.15 52.60 14.42
CA GLU A 115 47.79 52.30 15.70
C GLU A 115 46.91 51.42 16.59
N PRO A 116 47.50 50.48 17.36
CA PRO A 116 46.71 49.53 18.15
C PRO A 116 45.92 50.24 19.25
N LEU A 117 44.60 49.98 19.24
CA LEU A 117 43.61 50.43 20.22
C LEU A 117 44.11 50.25 21.67
N LYS A 118 44.38 51.37 22.34
CA LYS A 118 44.80 51.41 23.74
C LYS A 118 43.57 51.36 24.65
N VAL A 119 43.16 50.15 25.04
CA VAL A 119 42.02 49.96 25.96
C VAL A 119 42.47 50.20 27.40
N ASN A 120 41.90 51.21 28.05
CA ASN A 120 42.12 51.49 29.47
C ASN A 120 40.95 50.92 30.27
N ILE A 121 41.18 49.81 30.98
CA ILE A 121 40.16 49.16 31.79
C ILE A 121 40.28 49.71 33.21
N GLN A 122 39.26 50.43 33.67
CA GLN A 122 39.13 50.82 35.08
C GLN A 122 38.08 49.92 35.73
N TRP A 123 38.48 49.24 36.80
CA TRP A 123 37.59 48.45 37.65
C TRP A 123 37.10 49.33 38.79
N ASN A 124 35.79 49.36 39.01
CA ASN A 124 35.15 49.90 40.21
C ASN A 124 34.52 48.74 40.98
#